data_AF-A0A1F2RP78-F1
#
_entry.id   AF-A0A1F2RP78-F1
#
_cell.length_a   1.000
_cell.length_b   1.000
_cell.length_c   1.000
_cell.angle_alpha   90.00
_cell.angle_beta   90.00
_cell.angle_gamma   90.00
#
_symmetry.space_group_name_H-M   'P 1'
#
loop_
_entity.id
_entity.type
_entity.pdbx_description
1 polymer ?
#
loop_
_entity_poly.entity_id
_entity_poly.type
_entity_poly.pdbx_seq_one_letter_code
_entity_poly.pdbx_strand_id
1 'polypeptide(L)'
;MLAGAIIGIAQDSLTGGPIGLFGSAKTVIGYVTPSLSSLLDTEGFRVRVFILFIFYLLQVVLIYGLGTLVLGQSSELNGVRGVLGGLVNAVIGVLLYILLDRLRKPV
;
A
#
# COMPACT_ATOMS: atom_id res chain seq x y z
N MET A 1 7.80 4.84 -6.62
CA MET A 1 8.67 3.64 -6.73
C MET A 1 9.80 3.65 -5.68
N LEU A 2 10.77 4.57 -5.73
CA LEU A 2 11.94 4.58 -4.82
C LEU A 2 11.59 4.61 -3.32
N ALA A 3 10.66 5.49 -2.93
CA ALA A 3 10.18 5.53 -1.55
C ALA A 3 9.56 4.19 -1.12
N GLY A 4 8.81 3.53 -2.01
CA GLY A 4 8.24 2.21 -1.77
C GLY A 4 9.32 1.15 -1.54
N ALA A 5 10.38 1.14 -2.35
CA ALA A 5 11.53 0.23 -2.19
C ALA A 5 12.22 0.42 -0.84
N ILE A 6 12.55 1.67 -0.49
CA ILE A 6 13.25 2.00 0.76
C ILE A 6 12.40 1.59 1.97
N ILE A 7 11.12 1.98 1.98
CA ILE A 7 10.20 1.64 3.08
C ILE A 7 9.99 0.12 3.16
N GLY A 8 9.94 -0.57 2.01
CA GLY A 8 9.77 -2.02 1.96
C GLY A 8 10.98 -2.77 2.51
N ILE A 9 12.20 -2.43 2.09
CA ILE A 9 13.44 -3.03 2.59
C ILE A 9 13.64 -2.74 4.08
N ALA A 10 13.33 -1.52 4.52
CA ALA A 10 13.36 -1.17 5.94
C ALA A 10 12.38 -2.03 6.74
N GLN A 11 11.16 -2.24 6.23
CA GLN A 11 10.19 -3.11 6.87
C GLN A 11 10.66 -4.57 6.89
N ASP A 12 11.19 -5.08 5.78
CA ASP A 12 11.74 -6.44 5.71
C ASP A 12 12.82 -6.64 6.78
N SER A 13 13.73 -5.67 6.93
CA SER A 13 14.82 -5.70 7.91
C SER A 13 14.32 -5.68 9.36
N LEU A 14 13.20 -5.01 9.63
CA LEU A 14 12.62 -4.86 10.97
C LEU A 14 11.67 -6.00 11.36
N THR A 15 11.10 -6.72 10.39
CA THR A 15 10.09 -7.76 10.63
C THR A 15 10.65 -9.17 10.75
N GLY A 16 11.96 -9.36 10.48
CA GLY A 16 12.64 -10.65 10.59
C GLY A 16 12.21 -11.68 9.52
N GLY A 17 11.47 -11.24 8.51
CA GLY A 17 11.06 -12.05 7.36
C GLY A 17 12.08 -12.03 6.22
N PRO A 18 11.74 -12.65 5.08
CA PRO A 18 12.61 -12.66 3.90
C PRO A 18 12.87 -11.24 3.39
N ILE A 19 14.15 -10.87 3.23
CA ILE A 19 14.50 -9.55 2.70
C ILE A 19 14.09 -9.45 1.23
N GLY A 20 13.36 -8.38 0.89
CA GLY A 20 12.90 -8.09 -0.46
C GLY A 20 11.43 -8.43 -0.72
N LEU A 21 10.72 -9.08 0.22
CA LEU A 21 9.28 -9.38 0.05
C LEU A 21 8.44 -8.10 0.10
N PHE A 22 8.52 -7.31 1.17
CA PHE A 22 7.86 -6.01 1.25
C PHE A 22 8.53 -5.00 0.31
N GLY A 23 9.85 -5.09 0.11
CA GLY A 23 10.61 -4.28 -0.84
C GLY A 23 10.05 -4.31 -2.27
N SER A 24 9.95 -5.51 -2.85
CA SER A 24 9.43 -5.69 -4.21
C SER A 24 7.95 -5.31 -4.32
N ALA A 25 7.11 -5.76 -3.38
CA ALA A 25 5.68 -5.44 -3.37
C ALA A 25 5.42 -3.92 -3.34
N LYS A 26 6.07 -3.19 -2.43
CA LYS A 26 5.87 -1.73 -2.31
C LYS A 26 6.49 -0.94 -3.47
N THR A 27 7.50 -1.49 -4.12
CA THR A 27 8.06 -0.91 -5.35
C THR A 27 7.02 -0.93 -6.47
N VAL A 28 6.36 -2.08 -6.69
CA VAL A 28 5.29 -2.25 -7.69
C VAL A 28 4.12 -1.32 -7.36
N ILE A 29 3.62 -1.35 -6.12
CA ILE A 29 2.54 -0.45 -5.68
C ILE A 29 2.92 1.00 -5.94
N GLY A 30 4.10 1.43 -5.48
CA GLY A 30 4.59 2.79 -5.66
C GLY A 30 4.89 3.18 -7.11
N TYR A 31 4.92 2.24 -8.06
CA TYR A 31 4.98 2.52 -9.50
C TYR A 31 3.58 2.69 -10.09
N VAL A 32 2.63 1.84 -9.70
CA VAL A 32 1.26 1.83 -10.24
C VAL A 32 0.38 2.93 -9.65
N THR A 33 0.65 3.38 -8.41
CA THR A 33 -0.18 4.38 -7.72
C THR A 33 -0.37 5.69 -8.49
N PRO A 34 0.68 6.37 -8.98
CA PRO A 34 0.50 7.62 -9.73
C PRO A 34 -0.35 7.42 -10.99
N SER A 35 -0.19 6.31 -11.70
CA SER A 35 -0.90 6.02 -12.95
C SER A 35 -2.39 5.77 -12.76
N LEU A 36 -2.78 5.05 -11.70
CA LEU A 36 -4.20 4.80 -11.40
C LEU A 36 -4.85 6.00 -10.73
N SER A 37 -4.11 6.72 -9.87
CA SER A 37 -4.65 7.90 -9.18
C SER A 37 -4.99 9.01 -10.17
N SER A 38 -4.17 9.23 -11.21
CA SER A 38 -4.45 10.23 -12.24
C SER A 38 -5.63 9.85 -13.15
N LEU A 39 -5.86 8.55 -13.37
CA LEU A 39 -6.98 8.07 -14.18
C LEU A 39 -8.35 8.21 -13.47
N LEU A 40 -8.36 8.17 -12.14
CA LEU A 40 -9.60 8.10 -11.34
C LEU A 40 -10.08 9.45 -10.81
N ASP A 41 -9.50 10.56 -11.27
CA ASP A 41 -9.83 11.94 -10.86
C ASP A 41 -10.01 12.10 -9.33
N THR A 42 -8.88 12.14 -8.62
CA THR A 42 -8.80 11.91 -7.16
C THR A 42 -9.29 13.06 -6.28
N GLU A 43 -10.12 13.94 -6.80
CA GLU A 43 -10.56 15.16 -6.11
C GLU A 43 -11.58 14.86 -5.01
N GLY A 44 -12.41 13.82 -5.17
CA GLY A 44 -13.43 13.44 -4.20
C GLY A 44 -12.90 12.66 -2.99
N PHE A 45 -13.30 13.04 -1.78
CA PHE A 45 -13.04 12.27 -0.54
C PHE A 45 -13.37 10.78 -0.70
N ARG A 46 -14.53 10.46 -1.30
CA ARG A 46 -14.98 9.08 -1.53
C ARG A 46 -14.05 8.31 -2.45
N VAL A 47 -13.55 8.96 -3.50
CA VAL A 47 -12.61 8.37 -4.46
C VAL A 47 -11.28 8.07 -3.78
N ARG A 48 -10.76 9.00 -2.97
CA ARG A 48 -9.52 8.79 -2.20
C ARG A 48 -9.63 7.59 -1.25
N VAL A 49 -10.73 7.49 -0.48
CA VAL A 49 -10.98 6.32 0.39
C VAL A 49 -10.96 5.03 -0.43
N PHE A 50 -11.71 5.00 -1.54
CA PHE A 50 -11.84 3.81 -2.38
C PHE A 50 -10.50 3.38 -2.98
N ILE A 51 -9.73 4.32 -3.52
CA ILE A 51 -8.41 4.04 -4.10
C ILE A 51 -7.45 3.51 -3.05
N LEU A 52 -7.35 4.16 -1.88
CA LEU A 52 -6.48 3.70 -0.80
C LEU A 52 -6.83 2.29 -0.32
N PHE A 53 -8.13 1.99 -0.24
CA PHE A 53 -8.63 0.66 0.09
C PHE A 53 -8.21 -0.38 -0.96
N ILE A 54 -8.46 -0.12 -2.24
CA ILE A 54 -8.12 -1.05 -3.34
C ILE A 54 -6.60 -1.25 -3.44
N PHE A 55 -5.80 -0.19 -3.29
CA PHE A 55 -4.34 -0.31 -3.29
C PHE A 55 -3.82 -1.16 -2.13
N TYR A 56 -4.42 -1.04 -0.95
CA TYR A 56 -4.08 -1.91 0.18
C TYR A 56 -4.39 -3.37 -0.12
N LEU A 57 -5.57 -3.67 -0.68
CA LEU A 57 -5.93 -5.04 -1.06
C LEU A 57 -4.97 -5.60 -2.11
N LEU A 58 -4.62 -4.80 -3.13
CA LEU A 58 -3.63 -5.18 -4.13
C LEU A 58 -2.28 -5.49 -3.47
N GLN A 59 -1.85 -4.68 -2.49
CA GLN A 59 -0.62 -4.94 -1.76
C GLN A 59 -0.68 -6.27 -0.99
N VAL A 60 -1.79 -6.58 -0.31
CA VAL A 60 -1.96 -7.87 0.41
C VAL A 60 -1.88 -9.05 -0.56
N VAL A 61 -2.54 -8.96 -1.71
CA VAL A 61 -2.50 -9.99 -2.74
C VAL A 61 -1.09 -10.16 -3.32
N LEU A 62 -0.37 -9.06 -3.57
CA LEU A 62 1.01 -9.11 -4.05
C LEU A 62 1.94 -9.77 -3.03
N ILE A 63 1.85 -9.41 -1.76
CA ILE A 63 2.69 -10.01 -0.70
C ILE A 63 2.38 -11.50 -0.57
N TYR A 64 1.10 -11.88 -0.57
CA TYR A 64 0.70 -13.28 -0.54
C TYR A 64 1.23 -14.04 -1.76
N GLY A 65 1.05 -13.50 -2.96
CA GLY A 65 1.51 -14.12 -4.20
C GLY A 65 3.03 -14.28 -4.23
N LEU A 66 3.78 -13.25 -3.85
CA LEU A 66 5.24 -13.30 -3.76
C LEU A 66 5.71 -14.29 -2.67
N GLY A 67 5.06 -14.30 -1.50
CA GLY A 67 5.37 -15.22 -0.41
C GLY A 67 5.12 -16.69 -0.76
N THR A 68 3.99 -16.97 -1.42
CA THR A 68 3.58 -18.35 -1.77
C THR A 68 4.24 -18.86 -3.05
N LEU A 69 4.22 -18.07 -4.14
CA LEU A 69 4.68 -18.51 -5.47
C LEU A 69 6.19 -18.43 -5.62
N VAL A 70 6.84 -17.38 -5.07
CA VAL A 70 8.28 -17.15 -5.26
C VAL A 70 9.09 -17.74 -4.10
N LEU A 71 8.64 -17.56 -2.87
CA LEU A 71 9.37 -18.00 -1.67
C LEU A 71 8.91 -19.36 -1.14
N GLY A 72 7.84 -19.94 -1.69
CA GLY A 72 7.31 -21.24 -1.25
C GLY A 72 6.81 -21.28 0.19
N GLN A 73 6.54 -20.12 0.81
CA GLN A 73 6.05 -20.06 2.18
C GLN A 73 4.55 -20.36 2.22
N SER A 74 4.12 -21.12 3.23
CA SER A 74 2.71 -21.26 3.59
C SER A 74 2.19 -19.99 4.25
N SER A 75 2.10 -18.91 3.48
CA SER A 75 1.42 -17.69 3.90
C SER A 75 -0.09 -17.92 3.89
N GLU A 76 -0.78 -17.50 4.95
CA GLU A 76 -2.24 -17.57 5.01
C GLU A 76 -2.85 -16.26 4.50
N LEU A 77 -3.73 -16.35 3.50
CA LEU A 77 -4.52 -15.20 3.06
C LEU A 77 -5.75 -15.04 3.98
N ASN A 78 -5.61 -14.26 5.04
CA ASN A 78 -6.75 -13.93 5.88
C ASN A 78 -7.55 -12.76 5.28
N GLY A 79 -8.60 -13.08 4.53
CA GLY A 79 -9.45 -12.10 3.85
C GLY A 79 -10.08 -11.08 4.81
N VAL A 80 -10.52 -11.51 6.00
CA VAL A 80 -11.10 -10.61 7.01
C VAL A 80 -10.08 -9.59 7.50
N ARG A 81 -8.87 -10.05 7.83
CA ARG A 81 -7.75 -9.17 8.23
C ARG A 81 -7.36 -8.23 7.09
N GLY A 82 -7.40 -8.70 5.84
CA GLY A 82 -7.15 -7.88 4.65
C GLY A 82 -8.18 -6.77 4.47
N VAL A 83 -9.47 -7.09 4.60
CA VAL A 83 -10.55 -6.09 4.49
C VAL A 83 -10.49 -5.08 5.64
N LEU A 84 -10.39 -5.54 6.88
CA LEU A 84 -10.27 -4.65 8.04
C LEU A 84 -9.02 -3.77 7.97
N GLY A 85 -7.88 -4.37 7.59
CA GLY A 85 -6.63 -3.65 7.36
C GLY A 85 -6.78 -2.59 6.28
N GLY A 86 -7.49 -2.90 5.19
CA GLY A 86 -7.77 -1.95 4.10
C GLY A 86 -8.61 -0.78 4.57
N LEU A 87 -9.66 -1.03 5.35
CA LEU A 87 -10.51 0.04 5.89
C LEU A 87 -9.71 0.98 6.80
N VAL A 88 -8.91 0.42 7.71
CA VAL A 88 -8.05 1.21 8.60
C VAL A 88 -7.03 2.03 7.80
N ASN A 89 -6.39 1.43 6.80
CA ASN A 89 -5.42 2.12 5.94
C ASN A 89 -6.07 3.22 5.10
N ALA A 90 -7.29 3.02 4.61
CA ALA A 90 -8.02 4.04 3.88
C ALA A 90 -8.36 5.24 4.77
N VAL A 91 -8.82 5.01 6.00
CA VAL A 91 -9.10 6.07 6.97
C VAL A 91 -7.84 6.85 7.31
N ILE A 92 -6.75 6.16 7.65
CA ILE A 92 -5.45 6.78 7.98
C ILE A 92 -4.92 7.55 6.77
N GLY A 93 -4.98 6.96 5.57
CA GLY A 93 -4.48 7.59 4.35
C GLY A 93 -5.23 8.87 4.01
N VAL A 94 -6.56 8.89 4.17
CA VAL A 94 -7.33 10.13 3.97
C VAL A 94 -7.02 11.19 5.02
N LEU A 95 -6.83 10.80 6.28
CA LEU A 95 -6.40 11.72 7.32
C LEU A 95 -5.03 12.35 6.98
N LEU A 96 -4.09 11.54 6.50
CA LEU A 96 -2.79 12.01 6.02
C LEU A 96 -2.91 12.95 4.82
N TYR A 97 -3.81 12.66 3.88
CA TYR A 97 -4.10 13.57 2.76
C TYR A 97 -4.60 14.93 3.23
N ILE A 98 -5.56 14.97 4.18
CA ILE A 98 -6.08 16.22 4.73
C ILE A 98 -4.98 17.00 5.44
N LEU A 99 -4.12 16.31 6.20
CA LEU A 99 -3.00 16.94 6.90
C LEU A 99 -1.98 17.50 5.91
N LEU A 100 -1.62 16.74 4.88
CA LEU A 100 -0.67 17.16 3.85
C LEU A 100 -1.23 18.30 3.01
N ASP A 101 -2.52 18.26 2.67
CA ASP A 101 -3.21 19.33 1.93
C ASP A 101 -3.21 20.64 2.74
N ARG A 102 -3.23 20.59 4.08
CA ARG A 102 -3.06 21.78 4.93
C ARG A 102 -1.63 22.32 4.90
N LEU A 103 -0.62 21.45 4.88
CA LEU A 103 0.80 21.83 4.83
C LEU A 103 1.21 22.35 3.46
N ARG A 104 0.54 21.89 2.39
CA ARG A 104 0.85 22.24 1.01
C ARG A 104 0.24 23.57 0.57
N LYS A 105 -0.64 24.20 1.36
CA LYS A 105 -1.08 25.58 1.10
C LYS A 105 0.09 26.52 1.40
N PRO A 106 0.73 27.14 0.39
CA PRO A 106 1.65 28.23 0.66
C PRO A 106 0.87 29.42 1.21
N VAL A 107 1.54 30.11 2.13
CA VAL A 107 1.27 31.50 2.53
C VAL A 107 1.31 32.40 1.29
#